data_AF-A0AAJ0AQP4-F1
#
_entry.id   AF-A0AAJ0AQP4-F1
#
_cell.length_a   1.000
_cell.length_b   1.000
_cell.length_c   1.000
_cell.angle_alpha   90.00
_cell.angle_beta   90.00
_cell.angle_gamma   90.00
#
_symmetry.space_group_name_H-M   'P 1'
#
loop_
_entity.id
_entity.type
_entity.pdbx_description
1 polymer ?
#
loop_
_entity_poly.entity_id
_entity_poly.type
_entity_poly.pdbx_seq_one_letter_code
_entity_poly.pdbx_strand_id
1 'polypeptide(L)'
;MMSLLQYISVRTGLLAGIPPLPPPVPPAVPDPPPRSYGVGLVNRDVTVIQIPEPQIPEPVLTAADDDYGDDSNQKAARNQFRSRTVKGANNGVALRQYAEATLGGGSLRKVVKLPEGEDENEWLAVNMVDFYNQINLLYGAITEFCSPQSCPEMKATDEFEYLWQDSENYKRPTKMAAPDYIEHLMAWVQRHIDDEQILPSRIGVAFPKSFPSTVRQIFKRMYRVYAHVYCHHYAVIRELGLEPHLNTSFKQYVLFVDEHKLASGKDFYGPLNDLAEKMIESD
;
A
#
# COMPACT_ATOMS: atom_id res chain seq x y z
N MET A 1 -12.94 -11.00 24.23
CA MET A 1 -11.72 -10.23 23.90
C MET A 1 -10.79 -11.12 23.13
N MET A 2 -10.71 -10.91 21.82
CA MET A 2 -9.67 -11.53 20.97
C MET A 2 -8.35 -10.80 21.25
N SER A 3 -7.24 -11.53 21.36
CA SER A 3 -5.94 -10.87 21.58
C SER A 3 -5.50 -10.10 20.32
N LEU A 4 -4.64 -9.09 20.51
CA LEU A 4 -3.95 -8.37 19.44
C LEU A 4 -3.33 -9.33 18.39
N LEU A 5 -2.78 -10.46 18.84
CA LEU A 5 -2.23 -11.51 17.98
C LEU A 5 -3.31 -12.29 17.22
N GLN A 6 -4.46 -12.55 17.83
CA GLN A 6 -5.60 -13.17 17.15
C GLN A 6 -6.22 -12.22 16.12
N TYR A 7 -6.26 -10.92 16.39
CA TYR A 7 -6.74 -9.93 15.43
C TYR A 7 -5.78 -9.79 14.23
N ILE A 8 -4.47 -9.68 14.47
CA ILE A 8 -3.43 -9.67 13.43
C ILE A 8 -3.48 -10.97 12.60
N SER A 9 -3.67 -12.12 13.24
CA SER A 9 -3.79 -13.43 12.57
C SER A 9 -5.05 -13.55 11.71
N VAL A 10 -6.19 -12.99 12.16
CA VAL A 10 -7.45 -12.97 11.40
C VAL A 10 -7.39 -11.99 10.23
N ARG A 11 -6.67 -10.86 10.35
CA ARG A 11 -6.65 -9.80 9.33
C ARG A 11 -5.58 -9.97 8.25
N THR A 12 -4.41 -10.55 8.58
CA THR A 12 -3.28 -10.66 7.63
C THR A 12 -3.34 -11.91 6.74
N GLY A 13 -4.24 -12.86 7.01
CA GLY A 13 -4.27 -14.13 6.29
C GLY A 13 -3.01 -15.00 6.45
N LEU A 14 -2.03 -14.55 7.25
CA LEU A 14 -0.89 -15.35 7.68
C LEU A 14 -1.40 -16.32 8.76
N LEU A 15 -1.95 -17.44 8.30
CA LEU A 15 -1.80 -18.80 8.81
C LEU A 15 -2.80 -19.72 8.07
N ALA A 16 -2.78 -19.71 6.74
CA ALA A 16 -3.10 -20.91 5.98
C ALA A 16 -1.96 -21.93 6.20
N GLY A 17 -1.93 -22.60 7.36
CA GLY A 17 -0.84 -23.54 7.65
C GLY A 17 -0.78 -24.18 9.02
N ILE A 18 -1.60 -23.80 10.01
CA ILE A 18 -1.71 -24.62 11.23
C ILE A 18 -2.74 -25.72 10.95
N PRO A 19 -2.35 -27.00 10.86
CA PRO A 19 -3.34 -28.07 10.78
C PRO A 19 -4.21 -28.01 12.04
N PRO A 20 -5.54 -28.19 11.94
CA PRO A 20 -6.39 -28.24 13.11
C PRO A 20 -5.84 -29.29 14.08
N LEU A 21 -5.77 -28.93 15.37
CA LEU A 21 -5.44 -29.88 16.43
C LEU A 21 -6.27 -31.15 16.22
N PRO A 22 -5.64 -32.34 16.20
CA PRO A 22 -6.39 -33.57 16.01
C PRO A 22 -7.43 -33.71 17.13
N PRO A 23 -8.64 -34.21 16.81
CA PRO A 23 -9.65 -34.46 17.82
C PRO A 23 -9.09 -35.42 18.88
N PRO A 24 -9.54 -35.30 20.15
CA PRO A 24 -9.08 -36.19 21.22
C PRO A 24 -9.32 -37.64 20.82
N VAL A 25 -8.27 -38.45 20.91
CA VAL A 25 -8.29 -39.87 20.57
C VAL A 25 -9.29 -40.58 21.49
N PRO A 26 -10.37 -41.17 20.96
CA PRO A 26 -11.26 -42.01 21.77
C PRO A 26 -10.50 -43.25 22.26
N PRO A 27 -10.85 -43.80 23.44
CA PRO A 27 -10.16 -44.97 23.99
C PRO A 27 -10.21 -46.15 23.01
N ALA A 28 -9.09 -46.89 22.96
CA ALA A 28 -8.86 -47.98 22.02
C ALA A 28 -9.97 -49.03 22.06
N VAL A 29 -10.60 -49.27 20.91
CA VAL A 29 -11.45 -50.44 20.66
C VAL A 29 -10.53 -51.56 20.16
N PRO A 30 -10.62 -52.79 20.71
CA PRO A 30 -9.75 -53.89 20.28
C PRO A 30 -10.04 -54.32 18.84
N ASP A 31 -8.97 -54.68 18.12
CA ASP A 31 -8.96 -54.96 16.68
C ASP A 31 -9.92 -56.11 16.29
N PRO A 32 -10.68 -55.96 15.18
CA PRO A 32 -11.32 -57.09 14.52
C PRO A 32 -10.33 -57.89 13.65
N PRO A 33 -10.56 -59.20 13.43
CA PRO A 33 -9.61 -60.10 12.78
C PRO A 33 -9.42 -59.80 11.28
N PRO A 34 -8.29 -60.24 10.68
CA PRO A 34 -7.88 -59.81 9.35
C PRO A 34 -8.80 -60.39 8.27
N ARG A 35 -9.24 -59.54 7.34
CA ARG A 35 -9.88 -59.98 6.09
C ARG A 35 -9.00 -59.69 4.88
N SER A 36 -8.91 -60.73 4.06
CA SER A 36 -8.16 -60.93 2.83
C SER A 36 -8.20 -59.77 1.83
N TYR A 37 -7.03 -59.46 1.28
CA TYR A 37 -6.82 -58.57 0.14
C TYR A 37 -7.56 -59.06 -1.12
N GLY A 38 -8.46 -58.23 -1.64
CA GLY A 38 -9.00 -58.33 -3.00
C GLY A 38 -8.60 -57.10 -3.79
N VAL A 39 -7.78 -57.31 -4.83
CA VAL A 39 -7.31 -56.28 -5.75
C VAL A 39 -8.46 -55.91 -6.69
N GLY A 40 -8.85 -54.63 -6.70
CA GLY A 40 -9.86 -54.08 -7.61
C GLY A 40 -9.45 -52.68 -8.06
N LEU A 41 -8.84 -52.60 -9.23
CA LEU A 41 -8.55 -51.36 -9.96
C LEU A 41 -9.87 -50.70 -10.35
N VAL A 42 -10.06 -49.42 -9.97
CA VAL A 42 -11.11 -48.59 -10.55
C VAL A 42 -10.50 -47.24 -10.92
N ASN A 43 -10.39 -47.02 -12.24
CA ASN A 43 -10.04 -45.76 -12.87
C ASN A 43 -11.01 -44.65 -12.39
N ARG A 44 -10.45 -43.51 -11.99
CA ARG A 44 -11.19 -42.25 -11.90
C ARG A 44 -10.71 -41.33 -13.00
N ASP A 45 -11.55 -41.18 -14.02
CA ASP A 45 -11.43 -40.16 -15.04
C ASP A 45 -11.47 -38.77 -14.39
N VAL A 46 -10.42 -37.98 -14.66
CA VAL A 46 -10.36 -36.55 -14.31
C VAL A 46 -11.04 -35.79 -15.45
N THR A 47 -12.26 -35.30 -15.22
CA THR A 47 -12.90 -34.33 -16.11
C THR A 47 -12.24 -32.98 -15.92
N VAL A 48 -11.34 -32.63 -16.86
CA VAL A 48 -10.77 -31.28 -16.97
C VAL A 48 -11.85 -30.34 -17.49
N ILE A 49 -12.31 -29.40 -16.67
CA ILE A 49 -13.18 -28.31 -17.12
C ILE A 49 -12.28 -27.31 -17.86
N GLN A 50 -12.37 -27.30 -19.19
CA GLN A 50 -11.76 -26.29 -20.05
C GLN A 50 -12.53 -24.98 -19.91
N ILE A 51 -11.92 -23.97 -19.29
CA ILE A 51 -12.43 -22.60 -19.26
C ILE A 51 -11.95 -21.91 -20.55
N PRO A 52 -12.82 -21.33 -21.39
CA PRO A 52 -12.40 -20.63 -22.60
C PRO A 52 -11.60 -19.36 -22.24
N GLU A 53 -10.50 -19.15 -22.93
CA GLU A 53 -9.64 -17.97 -22.81
C GLU A 53 -10.37 -16.71 -23.29
N PRO A 54 -10.39 -15.61 -22.51
CA PRO A 54 -11.08 -14.38 -22.91
C PRO A 54 -10.32 -13.69 -24.05
N GLN A 55 -10.99 -13.56 -25.20
CA GLN A 55 -10.47 -12.83 -26.36
C GLN A 55 -10.57 -11.32 -26.11
N ILE A 56 -9.42 -10.66 -26.00
CA ILE A 56 -9.32 -9.19 -25.90
C ILE A 56 -9.34 -8.62 -27.33
N PRO A 57 -10.24 -7.68 -27.69
CA PRO A 57 -10.26 -7.09 -29.03
C PRO A 57 -9.02 -6.23 -29.28
N GLU A 58 -8.43 -6.34 -30.48
CA GLU A 58 -7.30 -5.49 -30.90
C GLU A 58 -7.70 -4.00 -30.97
N PRO A 59 -6.80 -3.08 -30.61
CA PRO A 59 -7.07 -1.64 -30.69
C PRO A 59 -7.08 -1.16 -32.14
N VAL A 60 -8.18 -0.51 -32.53
CA VAL A 60 -8.30 0.19 -33.81
C VAL A 60 -7.46 1.47 -33.76
N LEU A 61 -6.39 1.53 -34.56
CA LEU A 61 -5.63 2.76 -34.80
C LEU A 61 -6.40 3.65 -35.78
N THR A 62 -6.90 4.79 -35.32
CA THR A 62 -7.37 5.86 -36.22
C THR A 62 -6.22 6.81 -36.53
N ALA A 63 -5.86 6.92 -37.81
CA ALA A 63 -4.85 7.81 -38.34
C ALA A 63 -5.18 9.29 -38.03
N ALA A 64 -4.14 10.07 -37.74
CA ALA A 64 -4.22 11.52 -37.66
C ALA A 64 -4.11 12.11 -39.07
N ASP A 65 -5.05 12.98 -39.43
CA ASP A 65 -4.97 13.80 -40.64
C ASP A 65 -4.01 14.98 -40.40
N ASP A 66 -3.01 15.08 -41.26
CA ASP A 66 -2.10 16.22 -41.40
C ASP A 66 -2.81 17.39 -42.10
N ASP A 67 -2.74 18.59 -41.53
CA ASP A 67 -2.98 19.83 -42.28
C ASP A 67 -1.83 20.82 -42.06
N TYR A 68 -1.28 21.28 -43.18
CA TYR A 68 -0.05 22.04 -43.35
C TYR A 68 -0.41 23.45 -43.80
N GLY A 69 0.08 24.48 -43.10
CA GLY A 69 -0.13 25.88 -43.45
C GLY A 69 1.03 26.78 -43.00
N ASP A 70 1.90 27.09 -43.95
CA ASP A 70 3.06 27.98 -43.93
C ASP A 70 2.65 29.47 -44.07
N ASP A 71 3.34 30.41 -43.39
CA ASP A 71 4.01 31.56 -44.05
C ASP A 71 4.72 32.53 -43.04
N SER A 72 6.04 32.57 -43.19
CA SER A 72 7.00 33.71 -43.24
C SER A 72 6.93 35.00 -42.35
N ASN A 73 8.06 35.17 -41.63
CA ASN A 73 9.01 36.32 -41.62
C ASN A 73 9.00 37.46 -40.54
N GLN A 74 10.22 37.66 -40.00
CA GLN A 74 10.89 38.87 -39.48
C GLN A 74 10.92 39.27 -37.99
N LYS A 75 12.16 39.19 -37.45
CA LYS A 75 12.93 40.16 -36.63
C LYS A 75 12.79 40.21 -35.09
N ALA A 76 13.83 39.68 -34.46
CA ALA A 76 14.66 40.27 -33.39
C ALA A 76 14.04 40.73 -32.04
N ALA A 77 14.17 39.84 -31.05
CA ALA A 77 14.72 40.04 -29.68
C ALA A 77 14.21 41.16 -28.75
N ARG A 78 13.48 40.79 -27.68
CA ARG A 78 13.89 40.82 -26.24
C ARG A 78 12.67 40.77 -25.30
N ASN A 79 12.73 39.82 -24.37
CA ASN A 79 12.20 39.82 -23.01
C ASN A 79 10.77 40.33 -22.74
N GLN A 80 9.81 39.39 -22.66
CA GLN A 80 8.78 39.34 -21.61
C GLN A 80 8.16 37.94 -21.61
N PHE A 81 8.42 37.16 -20.56
CA PHE A 81 7.87 35.82 -20.39
C PHE A 81 6.37 35.94 -20.06
N ARG A 82 5.51 35.69 -21.06
CA ARG A 82 4.10 35.37 -20.85
C ARG A 82 4.04 33.89 -20.48
N SER A 83 3.47 33.55 -19.32
CA SER A 83 3.23 32.16 -18.95
C SER A 83 2.26 31.53 -19.95
N ARG A 84 2.74 30.54 -20.70
CA ARG A 84 1.89 29.69 -21.54
C ARG A 84 1.46 28.51 -20.66
N THR A 85 0.22 28.52 -20.20
CA THR A 85 -0.41 27.38 -19.52
C THR A 85 -0.40 26.18 -20.45
N VAL A 86 0.49 25.22 -20.21
CA VAL A 86 0.43 23.91 -20.86
C VAL A 86 -0.64 23.11 -20.11
N LYS A 87 -1.81 22.96 -20.74
CA LYS A 87 -2.83 22.00 -20.30
C LYS A 87 -2.30 20.59 -20.55
N GLY A 88 -1.78 19.95 -19.51
CA GLY A 88 -1.58 18.49 -19.46
C GLY A 88 -2.93 17.81 -19.26
N ALA A 89 -3.75 17.73 -20.31
CA ALA A 89 -4.87 16.81 -20.36
C ALA A 89 -4.30 15.41 -20.59
N ASN A 90 -4.45 14.51 -19.60
CA ASN A 90 -4.62 13.04 -19.70
C ASN A 90 -4.22 12.31 -18.40
N ASN A 91 -3.36 12.89 -17.56
CA ASN A 91 -2.92 12.23 -16.31
C ASN A 91 -4.06 12.09 -15.28
N GLY A 92 -4.89 13.13 -15.12
CA GLY A 92 -5.98 13.13 -14.13
C GLY A 92 -7.17 12.23 -14.48
N VAL A 93 -7.40 11.94 -15.77
CA VAL A 93 -8.47 11.05 -16.25
C VAL A 93 -8.02 9.60 -16.19
N ALA A 94 -6.76 9.32 -16.56
CA ALA A 94 -6.17 8.00 -16.43
C ALA A 94 -6.20 7.55 -14.96
N LEU A 95 -5.72 8.38 -14.03
CA LEU A 95 -5.76 8.10 -12.58
C LEU A 95 -7.18 7.84 -12.04
N ARG A 96 -8.20 8.49 -12.60
CA ARG A 96 -9.60 8.29 -12.22
C ARG A 96 -10.13 6.93 -12.68
N GLN A 97 -9.83 6.54 -13.92
CA GLN A 97 -10.23 5.23 -14.47
C GLN A 97 -9.54 4.06 -13.73
N TYR A 98 -8.30 4.25 -13.29
CA TYR A 98 -7.54 3.27 -12.49
C TYR A 98 -8.13 3.05 -11.07
N ALA A 99 -8.60 4.12 -10.43
CA ALA A 99 -9.27 4.03 -9.13
C ALA A 99 -10.60 3.25 -9.23
N GLU A 100 -11.42 3.53 -10.25
CA GLU A 100 -12.76 2.94 -10.38
C GLU A 100 -12.72 1.42 -10.73
N ALA A 101 -11.70 0.95 -11.46
CA ALA A 101 -11.61 -0.45 -11.93
C ALA A 101 -11.19 -1.48 -10.85
N THR A 102 -10.62 -1.03 -9.74
CA THR A 102 -9.89 -1.90 -8.79
C THR A 102 -10.66 -2.19 -7.50
N LEU A 103 -11.64 -1.35 -7.14
CA LEU A 103 -12.09 -1.18 -5.74
C LEU A 103 -13.32 -1.99 -5.30
N GLY A 104 -13.62 -3.10 -5.99
CA GLY A 104 -14.69 -4.08 -5.71
C GLY A 104 -15.64 -3.83 -4.50
N GLY A 105 -16.86 -3.37 -4.76
CA GLY A 105 -18.13 -3.67 -4.08
C GLY A 105 -18.37 -3.40 -2.58
N GLY A 106 -17.34 -3.29 -1.74
CA GLY A 106 -17.47 -3.04 -0.29
C GLY A 106 -16.80 -1.73 0.11
N SER A 107 -17.54 -0.84 0.79
CA SER A 107 -17.01 0.46 1.24
C SER A 107 -15.90 0.25 2.28
N LEU A 108 -14.65 0.52 1.89
CA LEU A 108 -13.47 0.43 2.75
C LEU A 108 -13.58 1.37 3.96
N ARG A 109 -14.40 2.41 3.86
CA ARG A 109 -14.76 3.33 4.94
C ARG A 109 -15.39 2.61 6.12
N LYS A 110 -16.02 1.46 5.94
CA LYS A 110 -16.53 0.66 7.07
C LYS A 110 -15.43 -0.07 7.82
N VAL A 111 -14.37 -0.50 7.13
CA VAL A 111 -13.30 -1.32 7.73
C VAL A 111 -12.28 -0.49 8.51
N VAL A 112 -12.26 0.84 8.32
CA VAL A 112 -11.35 1.75 9.03
C VAL A 112 -11.95 2.32 10.32
N LYS A 113 -13.26 2.17 10.53
CA LYS A 113 -13.93 2.68 11.73
C LYS A 113 -13.48 1.96 12.99
N LEU A 114 -13.37 2.71 14.08
CA LEU A 114 -13.19 2.13 15.41
C LEU A 114 -14.39 1.23 15.73
N PRO A 115 -14.19 -0.07 16.04
CA PRO A 115 -15.27 -0.95 16.46
C PRO A 115 -15.88 -0.48 17.80
N GLU A 116 -17.18 -0.74 17.98
CA GLU A 116 -17.87 -0.33 19.20
C GLU A 116 -17.30 -1.02 20.44
N GLY A 117 -16.88 -0.22 21.43
CA GLY A 117 -16.34 -0.70 22.70
C GLY A 117 -14.84 -0.99 22.70
N GLU A 118 -14.13 -0.81 21.58
CA GLU A 118 -12.68 -0.96 21.51
C GLU A 118 -11.94 0.34 21.87
N ASP A 119 -10.68 0.21 22.32
CA ASP A 119 -9.82 1.35 22.63
C ASP A 119 -9.22 1.97 21.35
N GLU A 120 -9.21 3.31 21.28
CA GLU A 120 -8.71 4.04 20.12
C GLU A 120 -7.21 3.81 19.90
N ASN A 121 -6.40 3.75 20.95
CA ASN A 121 -4.96 3.56 20.82
C ASN A 121 -4.62 2.12 20.40
N GLU A 122 -5.35 1.13 20.90
CA GLU A 122 -5.26 -0.25 20.42
C GLU A 122 -5.58 -0.33 18.93
N TRP A 123 -6.68 0.31 18.50
CA TRP A 123 -7.07 0.33 17.09
C TRP A 123 -6.03 1.01 16.19
N LEU A 124 -5.48 2.14 16.63
CA LEU A 124 -4.39 2.84 15.94
C LEU A 124 -3.12 1.98 15.87
N ALA A 125 -2.74 1.30 16.97
CA ALA A 125 -1.56 0.45 17.03
C ALA A 125 -1.64 -0.70 16.03
N VAL A 126 -2.75 -1.41 16.02
CA VAL A 126 -3.01 -2.54 15.11
C VAL A 126 -2.88 -2.11 13.65
N ASN A 127 -3.60 -1.04 13.28
CA ASN A 127 -3.62 -0.57 11.90
C ASN A 127 -2.27 0.02 11.48
N MET A 128 -1.53 0.65 12.40
CA MET A 128 -0.16 1.11 12.16
C MET A 128 0.75 -0.03 11.74
N VAL A 129 0.71 -1.17 12.46
CA VAL A 129 1.49 -2.37 12.15
C VAL A 129 1.06 -2.96 10.80
N ASP A 130 -0.24 -3.00 10.52
CA ASP A 130 -0.75 -3.51 9.25
C ASP A 130 -0.29 -2.65 8.05
N PHE A 131 -0.35 -1.32 8.15
CA PHE A 131 0.15 -0.44 7.09
C PHE A 131 1.66 -0.53 6.93
N TYR A 132 2.41 -0.65 8.03
CA TYR A 132 3.85 -0.91 7.97
C TYR A 132 4.14 -2.17 7.15
N ASN A 133 3.46 -3.28 7.43
CA ASN A 133 3.62 -4.54 6.71
C ASN A 133 3.24 -4.43 5.23
N GLN A 134 2.11 -3.77 4.91
CA GLN A 134 1.67 -3.56 3.54
C GLN A 134 2.69 -2.73 2.73
N ILE A 135 3.18 -1.64 3.32
CA ILE A 135 4.21 -0.80 2.70
C ILE A 135 5.50 -1.58 2.50
N ASN A 136 5.91 -2.39 3.48
CA ASN A 136 7.12 -3.21 3.38
C ASN A 136 7.03 -4.23 2.23
N LEU A 137 5.87 -4.86 2.05
CA LEU A 137 5.62 -5.77 0.94
C LEU A 137 5.61 -5.05 -0.41
N LEU A 138 4.93 -3.91 -0.50
CA LEU A 138 4.88 -3.10 -1.73
C LEU A 138 6.27 -2.59 -2.14
N TYR A 139 7.04 -2.06 -1.19
CA TYR A 139 8.39 -1.58 -1.46
C TYR A 139 9.36 -2.73 -1.72
N GLY A 140 9.21 -3.86 -1.02
CA GLY A 140 10.00 -5.07 -1.25
C GLY A 140 9.89 -5.58 -2.69
N ALA A 141 8.73 -5.42 -3.34
CA ALA A 141 8.54 -5.80 -4.74
C ALA A 141 9.27 -4.91 -5.75
N ILE A 142 9.69 -3.70 -5.36
CA ILE A 142 10.37 -2.74 -6.25
C ILE A 142 11.80 -2.41 -5.83
N THR A 143 12.31 -3.01 -4.76
CA THR A 143 13.57 -2.62 -4.12
C THR A 143 14.76 -2.67 -5.09
N GLU A 144 14.78 -3.63 -6.02
CA GLU A 144 15.84 -3.77 -7.02
C GLU A 144 15.85 -2.64 -8.08
N PHE A 145 14.74 -1.91 -8.22
CA PHE A 145 14.59 -0.78 -9.15
C PHE A 145 14.83 0.58 -8.48
N CYS A 146 14.88 0.62 -7.15
CA CYS A 146 15.13 1.82 -6.35
C CYS A 146 16.57 1.81 -5.84
N SER A 147 17.45 2.59 -6.48
CA SER A 147 18.88 2.62 -6.20
C SER A 147 19.37 4.06 -5.99
N PRO A 148 20.55 4.28 -5.39
CA PRO A 148 21.14 5.62 -5.32
C PRO A 148 21.40 6.27 -6.69
N GLN A 149 21.46 5.47 -7.75
CA GLN A 149 21.63 5.96 -9.12
C GLN A 149 20.30 6.38 -9.75
N SER A 150 19.23 5.58 -9.59
CA SER A 150 17.89 5.90 -10.10
C SER A 150 17.17 6.94 -9.25
N CYS A 151 17.40 6.94 -7.94
CA CYS A 151 16.73 7.79 -6.95
C CYS A 151 17.76 8.41 -5.98
N PRO A 152 18.61 9.34 -6.46
CA PRO A 152 19.70 9.92 -5.67
C PRO A 152 19.22 10.82 -4.51
N GLU A 153 17.97 11.25 -4.54
CA GLU A 153 17.32 12.05 -3.51
C GLU A 153 15.97 11.42 -3.16
N MET A 154 15.65 11.30 -1.87
CA MET A 154 14.29 10.94 -1.45
C MET A 154 13.33 12.08 -1.75
N LYS A 155 12.62 11.99 -2.87
CA LYS A 155 11.58 12.93 -3.27
C LYS A 155 10.39 12.21 -3.88
N ALA A 156 9.27 12.91 -3.95
CA ALA A 156 8.11 12.49 -4.72
C ALA A 156 7.99 13.29 -6.02
N THR A 157 8.34 14.57 -6.02
CA THR A 157 8.53 15.38 -7.23
C THR A 157 9.69 16.34 -7.02
N ASP A 158 10.08 17.12 -8.03
CA ASP A 158 11.11 18.15 -7.88
C ASP A 158 10.72 19.26 -6.87
N GLU A 159 9.43 19.41 -6.57
CA GLU A 159 8.92 20.37 -5.58
C GLU A 159 8.78 19.75 -4.17
N PHE A 160 8.77 18.41 -4.07
CA PHE A 160 8.52 17.68 -2.83
C PHE A 160 9.69 16.75 -2.50
N GLU A 161 10.74 17.32 -1.90
CA GLU A 161 11.89 16.60 -1.35
C GLU A 161 11.72 16.29 0.15
N TYR A 162 12.09 15.07 0.56
CA TYR A 162 12.03 14.61 1.95
C TYR A 162 13.43 14.44 2.54
N LEU A 163 13.75 15.29 3.51
CA LEU A 163 15.00 15.19 4.27
C LEU A 163 14.82 14.27 5.48
N TRP A 164 15.84 13.47 5.77
CA TRP A 164 15.84 12.60 6.95
C TRP A 164 16.31 13.37 8.18
N GLN A 165 15.70 13.06 9.33
CA GLN A 165 16.13 13.56 10.63
C GLN A 165 15.72 12.58 11.72
N ASP A 166 16.63 12.32 12.65
CA ASP A 166 16.39 11.55 13.87
C ASP A 166 17.18 12.14 15.05
N SER A 167 16.96 11.56 16.24
CA SER A 167 17.60 12.00 17.49
C SER A 167 19.02 11.45 17.70
N GLU A 168 19.43 10.47 16.90
CA GLU A 168 20.65 9.69 17.13
C GLU A 168 21.77 10.13 16.19
N ASN A 169 21.65 9.79 14.91
CA ASN A 169 22.70 9.91 13.91
C ASN A 169 22.50 11.14 13.01
N TYR A 170 21.26 11.57 12.79
CA TYR A 170 20.90 12.63 11.85
C TYR A 170 20.17 13.79 12.56
N LYS A 171 20.90 14.52 13.40
CA LYS A 171 20.35 15.61 14.23
C LYS A 171 19.81 16.80 13.42
N ARG A 172 20.23 16.95 12.16
CA ARG A 172 19.76 18.00 11.24
C ARG A 172 19.09 17.35 10.01
N PRO A 173 18.12 18.02 9.37
CA PRO A 173 17.57 17.56 8.10
C PRO A 173 18.68 17.29 7.07
N THR A 174 18.80 16.04 6.64
CA THR A 174 19.89 15.54 5.81
C THR A 174 19.34 14.95 4.52
N LYS A 175 19.94 15.34 3.39
CA LYS A 175 19.67 14.75 2.08
C LYS A 175 20.25 13.34 2.00
N MET A 176 19.53 12.42 1.40
CA MET A 176 19.98 11.05 1.15
C MET A 176 19.19 10.43 0.00
N ALA A 177 19.72 9.35 -0.56
CA ALA A 177 19.05 8.60 -1.61
C ALA A 177 17.72 8.01 -1.08
N ALA A 178 16.76 7.82 -1.99
CA ALA A 178 15.47 7.22 -1.63
C ALA A 178 15.60 5.84 -0.96
N PRO A 179 16.41 4.87 -1.45
CA PRO A 179 16.55 3.59 -0.77
C PRO A 179 17.12 3.73 0.64
N ASP A 180 18.15 4.56 0.84
CA ASP A 180 18.73 4.81 2.16
C ASP A 180 17.67 5.42 3.11
N TYR A 181 16.90 6.38 2.61
CA TYR A 181 15.84 7.01 3.39
C TYR A 181 14.78 6.01 3.83
N ILE A 182 14.31 5.17 2.90
CA ILE A 182 13.25 4.19 3.16
C ILE A 182 13.78 3.14 4.13
N GLU A 183 15.03 2.70 4.01
CA GLU A 183 15.66 1.81 5.00
C GLU A 183 15.67 2.42 6.41
N HIS A 184 16.14 3.66 6.55
CA HIS A 184 16.12 4.36 7.85
C HIS A 184 14.70 4.51 8.39
N LEU A 185 13.73 4.80 7.52
CA LEU A 185 12.32 4.92 7.88
C LEU A 185 11.75 3.61 8.39
N MET A 186 11.94 2.52 7.65
CA MET A 186 11.38 1.21 8.00
C MET A 186 12.02 0.67 9.27
N ALA A 187 13.34 0.84 9.44
CA ALA A 187 14.01 0.51 10.69
C ALA A 187 13.53 1.37 11.87
N TRP A 188 13.29 2.67 11.65
CA TRP A 188 12.76 3.56 12.69
C TRP A 188 11.33 3.18 13.11
N VAL A 189 10.44 2.86 12.17
CA VAL A 189 9.08 2.39 12.48
C VAL A 189 9.11 1.05 13.20
N GLN A 190 9.91 0.09 12.72
CA GLN A 190 10.07 -1.23 13.37
C GLN A 190 10.52 -1.09 14.84
N ARG A 191 11.50 -0.21 15.13
CA ARG A 191 11.91 0.07 16.52
C ARG A 191 10.77 0.60 17.40
N HIS A 192 9.82 1.36 16.85
CA HIS A 192 8.66 1.84 17.61
C HIS A 192 7.62 0.75 17.83
N ILE A 193 7.49 -0.19 16.89
CA ILE A 193 6.61 -1.36 17.01
C ILE A 193 7.16 -2.33 18.07
N ASP A 194 8.47 -2.52 18.11
CA ASP A 194 9.13 -3.46 19.03
C ASP A 194 9.34 -2.89 20.46
N ASP A 195 9.15 -1.59 20.66
CA ASP A 195 9.33 -0.94 21.96
C ASP A 195 8.07 -1.06 22.83
N GLU A 196 8.11 -1.94 23.83
CA GLU A 196 7.05 -2.14 24.83
C GLU A 196 6.64 -0.88 25.60
N GLN A 197 7.48 0.17 25.64
CA GLN A 197 7.11 1.45 26.25
C GLN A 197 6.23 2.30 25.34
N ILE A 198 6.30 2.08 24.02
CA ILE A 198 5.53 2.79 22.99
C ILE A 198 4.29 1.99 22.62
N LEU A 199 4.46 0.69 22.39
CA LEU A 199 3.42 -0.25 21.98
C LEU A 199 3.37 -1.42 22.98
N PRO A 200 2.63 -1.28 24.09
CA PRO A 200 2.54 -2.33 25.10
C PRO A 200 1.90 -3.59 24.52
N SER A 201 2.53 -4.75 24.68
CA SER A 201 1.96 -6.04 24.27
C SER A 201 1.16 -6.73 25.37
N ARG A 202 1.33 -6.28 26.63
CA ARG A 202 0.70 -6.87 27.82
C ARG A 202 -0.67 -6.27 28.08
N ILE A 203 -1.67 -7.14 28.21
CA ILE A 203 -3.04 -6.76 28.57
C ILE A 203 -3.04 -5.98 29.89
N GLY A 204 -3.74 -4.84 29.89
CA GLY A 204 -3.90 -3.97 31.06
C GLY A 204 -2.79 -2.93 31.27
N VAL A 205 -1.77 -2.89 30.39
CA VAL A 205 -0.80 -1.80 30.36
C VAL A 205 -1.30 -0.69 29.44
N ALA A 206 -1.43 0.53 29.97
CA ALA A 206 -1.90 1.66 29.19
C ALA A 206 -0.83 2.20 28.24
N PHE A 207 -1.25 2.71 27.08
CA PHE A 207 -0.39 3.43 26.15
C PHE A 207 0.22 4.69 26.78
N PRO A 208 1.44 5.09 26.38
CA PRO A 208 2.02 6.33 26.85
C PRO A 208 1.22 7.53 26.31
N LYS A 209 1.21 8.63 27.08
CA LYS A 209 0.51 9.88 26.68
C LYS A 209 0.99 10.47 25.35
N SER A 210 2.23 10.15 24.95
CA SER A 210 2.82 10.56 23.68
C SER A 210 2.33 9.73 22.49
N PHE A 211 1.71 8.56 22.70
CA PHE A 211 1.38 7.61 21.64
C PHE A 211 0.61 8.23 20.47
N PRO A 212 -0.46 9.04 20.66
CA PRO A 212 -1.15 9.65 19.53
C PRO A 212 -0.25 10.55 18.67
N SER A 213 0.71 11.25 19.28
CA SER A 213 1.67 12.07 18.54
C SER A 213 2.70 11.24 17.78
N THR A 214 3.12 10.12 18.38
CA THR A 214 4.00 9.13 17.74
C THR A 214 3.31 8.51 16.52
N VAL A 215 2.06 8.07 16.64
CA VAL A 215 1.26 7.51 15.54
C VAL A 215 1.16 8.50 14.38
N ARG A 216 0.79 9.77 14.65
CA ARG A 216 0.74 10.81 13.60
C ARG A 216 2.08 10.98 12.89
N GLN A 217 3.19 10.91 13.61
CA GLN A 217 4.52 11.00 13.02
C GLN A 217 4.87 9.77 12.16
N ILE A 218 4.52 8.57 12.62
CA ILE A 218 4.73 7.31 11.90
C ILE A 218 3.94 7.32 10.59
N PHE A 219 2.65 7.62 10.63
CA PHE A 219 1.82 7.75 9.42
C PHE A 219 2.40 8.81 8.48
N LYS A 220 2.67 10.02 8.97
CA LYS A 220 3.26 11.09 8.12
C LYS A 220 4.55 10.65 7.42
N ARG A 221 5.40 9.85 8.07
CA ARG A 221 6.62 9.31 7.47
C ARG A 221 6.29 8.20 6.47
N MET A 222 5.50 7.19 6.86
CA MET A 222 5.09 6.07 6.00
C MET A 222 4.43 6.52 4.69
N TYR A 223 3.65 7.60 4.72
CA TYR A 223 3.08 8.22 3.52
C TYR A 223 4.13 8.52 2.44
N ARG A 224 5.35 8.92 2.84
CA ARG A 224 6.43 9.30 1.89
C ARG A 224 6.85 8.12 1.01
N VAL A 225 6.68 6.88 1.49
CA VAL A 225 6.95 5.69 0.68
C VAL A 225 5.90 5.54 -0.40
N TYR A 226 4.60 5.71 -0.10
CA TYR A 226 3.55 5.76 -1.13
C TYR A 226 3.82 6.85 -2.15
N ALA A 227 4.10 8.08 -1.70
CA ALA A 227 4.39 9.21 -2.57
C ALA A 227 5.55 8.90 -3.54
N HIS A 228 6.64 8.34 -3.01
CA HIS A 228 7.79 7.94 -3.80
C HIS A 228 7.44 6.85 -4.82
N VAL A 229 6.75 5.78 -4.39
CA VAL A 229 6.35 4.66 -5.26
C VAL A 229 5.44 5.13 -6.39
N TYR A 230 4.41 5.93 -6.10
CA TYR A 230 3.50 6.46 -7.13
C TYR A 230 4.19 7.37 -8.14
N CYS A 231 5.13 8.19 -7.70
CA CYS A 231 5.74 9.18 -8.58
C CYS A 231 6.95 8.65 -9.38
N HIS A 232 7.70 7.70 -8.82
CA HIS A 232 8.95 7.22 -9.41
C HIS A 232 8.91 5.76 -9.91
N HIS A 233 8.07 4.91 -9.32
CA HIS A 233 8.08 3.47 -9.56
C HIS A 233 6.74 2.90 -10.04
N TYR A 234 5.76 3.75 -10.35
CA TYR A 234 4.44 3.29 -10.80
C TYR A 234 4.50 2.47 -12.10
N ALA A 235 5.41 2.79 -13.02
CA ALA A 235 5.62 2.00 -14.23
C ALA A 235 6.01 0.55 -13.89
N VAL A 236 6.96 0.35 -12.97
CA VAL A 236 7.36 -0.97 -12.49
C VAL A 236 6.21 -1.68 -11.79
N ILE A 237 5.47 -0.98 -10.92
CA ILE A 237 4.28 -1.53 -10.24
C ILE A 237 3.24 -2.05 -11.25
N ARG A 238 3.05 -1.34 -12.37
CA ARG A 238 2.14 -1.76 -13.45
C ARG A 238 2.65 -2.98 -14.19
N GLU A 239 3.95 -3.02 -14.53
CA GLU A 239 4.58 -4.17 -15.18
C GLU A 239 4.50 -5.44 -14.33
N LEU A 240 4.60 -5.30 -13.00
CA LEU A 240 4.43 -6.40 -12.05
C LEU A 240 2.97 -6.77 -11.77
N GLY A 241 1.99 -6.04 -12.32
CA GLY A 241 0.57 -6.25 -12.04
C GLY A 241 0.16 -5.93 -10.59
N LEU A 242 0.95 -5.14 -9.87
CA LEU A 242 0.74 -4.80 -8.46
C LEU A 242 -0.07 -3.53 -8.25
N GLU A 243 -0.44 -2.83 -9.32
CA GLU A 243 -1.27 -1.62 -9.26
C GLU A 243 -2.53 -1.79 -8.37
N PRO A 244 -3.30 -2.90 -8.48
CA PRO A 244 -4.46 -3.12 -7.62
C PRO A 244 -4.15 -3.10 -6.11
N HIS A 245 -3.00 -3.68 -5.76
CA HIS A 245 -2.54 -3.81 -4.37
C HIS A 245 -2.08 -2.45 -3.84
N LEU A 246 -1.31 -1.71 -4.62
CA LEU A 246 -0.89 -0.35 -4.28
C LEU A 246 -2.10 0.57 -4.06
N ASN A 247 -3.05 0.58 -5.01
CA ASN A 247 -4.23 1.45 -4.96
C ASN A 247 -5.16 1.10 -3.79
N THR A 248 -5.39 -0.19 -3.53
CA THR A 248 -6.22 -0.63 -2.41
C THR A 248 -5.57 -0.29 -1.07
N SER A 249 -4.28 -0.58 -0.93
CA SER A 249 -3.50 -0.27 0.27
C SER A 249 -3.46 1.23 0.56
N PHE A 250 -3.21 2.05 -0.48
CA PHE A 250 -3.23 3.51 -0.35
C PHE A 250 -4.63 4.07 -0.06
N LYS A 251 -5.69 3.53 -0.68
CA LYS A 251 -7.06 3.96 -0.35
C LYS A 251 -7.42 3.65 1.10
N GLN A 252 -7.10 2.44 1.59
CA GLN A 252 -7.29 2.09 3.00
C GLN A 252 -6.51 3.05 3.91
N TYR A 253 -5.27 3.36 3.55
CA TYR A 253 -4.42 4.28 4.29
C TYR A 253 -5.03 5.69 4.37
N VAL A 254 -5.46 6.24 3.23
CA VAL A 254 -6.07 7.58 3.15
C VAL A 254 -7.37 7.65 3.96
N LEU A 255 -8.24 6.64 3.84
CA LEU A 255 -9.50 6.57 4.59
C LEU A 255 -9.25 6.44 6.10
N PHE A 256 -8.24 5.68 6.51
CA PHE A 256 -7.87 5.55 7.91
C PHE A 256 -7.32 6.86 8.48
N VAL A 257 -6.45 7.55 7.73
CA VAL A 257 -5.93 8.87 8.11
C VAL A 257 -7.04 9.91 8.23
N ASP A 258 -8.03 9.90 7.34
CA ASP A 258 -9.20 10.78 7.41
C ASP A 258 -10.11 10.44 8.61
N GLU A 259 -10.47 9.16 8.79
CA GLU A 259 -11.36 8.71 9.88
C GLU A 259 -10.80 9.10 11.25
N HIS A 260 -9.50 8.84 11.49
CA HIS A 260 -8.84 9.06 12.78
C HIS A 260 -8.09 10.40 12.89
N LYS A 261 -8.31 11.32 11.93
CA LYS A 261 -7.75 12.68 11.92
C LYS A 261 -6.24 12.72 12.15
N LEU A 262 -5.52 11.80 11.51
CA LEU A 262 -4.06 11.69 11.63
C LEU A 262 -3.30 12.71 10.79
N ALA A 263 -3.95 13.28 9.77
CA ALA A 263 -3.38 14.33 8.93
C ALA A 263 -3.16 15.64 9.71
N SER A 264 -2.00 16.25 9.53
CA SER A 264 -1.67 17.56 10.11
C SER A 264 -1.33 18.55 9.01
N GLY A 265 -2.24 19.50 8.76
CA GLY A 265 -2.11 20.52 7.72
C GLY A 265 -2.73 20.12 6.39
N LYS A 266 -2.94 21.13 5.51
CA LYS A 266 -3.56 20.93 4.19
C LYS A 266 -2.67 20.17 3.21
N ASP A 267 -1.35 20.27 3.36
CA ASP A 267 -0.39 19.70 2.43
C ASP A 267 0.09 18.30 2.85
N PHE A 268 -0.67 17.59 3.71
CA PHE A 268 -0.26 16.29 4.24
C PHE A 268 0.07 15.28 3.12
N TYR A 269 -0.76 15.25 2.08
CA TYR A 269 -0.59 14.38 0.93
C TYR A 269 0.27 14.98 -0.20
N GLY A 270 0.79 16.21 -0.06
CA GLY A 270 1.68 16.83 -1.06
C GLY A 270 1.27 16.56 -2.53
N PRO A 271 2.10 15.84 -3.33
CA PRO A 271 1.83 15.62 -4.75
C PRO A 271 0.68 14.64 -5.03
N LEU A 272 0.22 13.86 -4.04
CA LEU A 272 -0.90 12.93 -4.20
C LEU A 272 -2.21 13.48 -3.63
N ASN A 273 -2.29 14.78 -3.31
CA ASN A 273 -3.48 15.36 -2.69
C ASN A 273 -4.76 15.11 -3.50
N ASP A 274 -4.74 15.40 -4.80
CA ASP A 274 -5.88 15.17 -5.69
C ASP A 274 -6.31 13.70 -5.77
N LEU A 275 -5.35 12.77 -5.66
CA LEU A 275 -5.63 11.34 -5.64
C LEU A 275 -6.28 10.92 -4.31
N ALA A 276 -5.74 11.40 -3.20
CA ALA A 276 -6.26 11.15 -1.86
C ALA A 276 -7.69 11.70 -1.71
N GLU A 277 -7.95 12.93 -2.15
CA GLU A 277 -9.30 13.54 -2.13
C GLU A 277 -10.31 12.69 -2.91
N LYS A 278 -9.95 12.25 -4.13
CA LYS A 278 -10.80 11.35 -4.91
C LYS A 278 -11.04 10.00 -4.22
N MET A 279 -10.03 9.43 -3.57
CA MET A 279 -10.16 8.18 -2.83
C MET A 279 -11.12 8.31 -1.64
N ILE A 280 -11.16 9.49 -1.00
CA ILE A 280 -12.11 9.82 0.08
C ILE A 280 -13.53 10.00 -0.49
N GLU A 281 -13.68 10.72 -1.60
CA GLU A 281 -14.99 10.99 -2.23
C GLU A 281 -15.64 9.73 -2.84
N SER A 282 -14.83 8.81 -3.36
CA SER A 282 -15.28 7.61 -4.08
C SER A 282 -15.81 6.48 -3.20
N ASP A 283 -15.91 6.66 -1.88
CA ASP A 283 -16.20 5.59 -0.90
C ASP A 283 -17.31 5.91 0.12
#